data_AF-A0A3D2K0G2-F1
#
_entry.id   AF-A0A3D2K0G2-F1
#
_cell.length_a   1.000
_cell.length_b   1.000
_cell.length_c   1.000
_cell.angle_alpha   90.00
_cell.angle_beta   90.00
_cell.angle_gamma   90.00
#
_symmetry.space_group_name_H-M   'P 1'
#
loop_
_entity.id
_entity.type
_entity.pdbx_description
1 polymer ?
#
loop_
_entity_poly.entity_id
_entity_poly.type
_entity_poly.pdbx_seq_one_letter_code
_entity_poly.pdbx_strand_id
1 'polypeptide(L)'
;TLGRSRSHVRTWQLRLHRHIKHLKHIASQESIVERKAPDYDDAKLKFRALVTQAKYTEASELLRDMVINKKHDKDERDSLIYLSDSADTFLKTLEEVIPNVGVKIDLVGNDGEKYQRIANSKSGGLTLQGAAGETFVPWARISPSSVLSIHQRAFSQTLSTPVGQRRTEQAICFAWLTGMKDKAKLAAGKLANENRNFRKRWNYTMQALREKP
;
A
#
# COMPACT_ATOMS: atom_id res chain seq x y z
N THR A 1 15.17 69.28 19.43
CA THR A 1 15.58 68.19 18.49
C THR A 1 14.93 66.84 18.81
N LEU A 2 13.62 66.79 19.11
CA LEU A 2 12.88 65.55 19.48
C LEU A 2 11.90 65.03 18.41
N GLY A 3 11.67 65.78 17.31
CA GLY A 3 10.70 65.43 16.28
C GLY A 3 11.22 64.48 15.17
N ARG A 4 12.54 64.40 14.96
CA ARG A 4 13.15 63.61 13.88
C ARG A 4 13.20 62.10 14.15
N SER A 5 13.24 61.66 15.41
CA SER A 5 13.28 60.22 15.72
C SER A 5 11.90 59.56 15.59
N ARG A 6 10.82 60.24 15.99
CA ARG A 6 9.43 59.75 15.84
C ARG A 6 9.03 59.59 14.37
N SER A 7 9.42 60.52 13.49
CA SER A 7 9.15 60.40 12.05
C SER A 7 9.93 59.26 11.41
N HIS A 8 11.17 59.02 11.85
CA HIS A 8 11.95 57.85 11.43
C HIS A 8 11.27 56.55 11.87
N VAL A 9 10.90 56.41 13.14
CA VAL A 9 10.24 55.19 13.65
C VAL A 9 8.94 54.91 12.89
N ARG A 10 8.13 55.94 12.61
CA ARG A 10 6.89 55.79 11.85
C ARG A 10 7.14 55.36 10.40
N THR A 11 8.20 55.89 9.77
CA THR A 11 8.64 55.48 8.43
C THR A 11 9.10 54.02 8.42
N TRP A 12 9.84 53.58 9.45
CA TRP A 12 10.26 52.18 9.61
C TRP A 12 9.06 51.25 9.82
N GLN A 13 8.10 51.62 10.66
CA GLN A 13 6.87 50.83 10.89
C GLN A 13 6.04 50.67 9.62
N LEU A 14 5.93 51.73 8.79
CA LEU A 14 5.24 51.67 7.51
C LEU A 14 5.97 50.79 6.50
N ARG A 15 7.32 50.83 6.47
CA ARG A 15 8.13 49.92 5.64
C ARG A 15 7.94 48.46 6.05
N LEU A 16 7.99 48.18 7.35
CA LEU A 16 7.79 46.84 7.89
C LEU A 16 6.38 46.31 7.56
N HIS A 17 5.33 47.12 7.72
CA HIS A 17 3.98 46.71 7.34
C HIS A 17 3.83 46.42 5.85
N ARG A 18 4.46 47.22 4.97
CA ARG A 18 4.46 46.96 3.53
C ARG A 18 5.23 45.69 3.20
N HIS A 19 6.36 45.45 3.86
CA HIS A 19 7.15 44.24 3.66
C HIS A 19 6.40 43.00 4.16
N ILE A 20 5.75 43.06 5.34
CA ILE A 20 4.89 41.98 5.84
C ILE A 20 3.72 41.73 4.88
N LYS A 21 3.07 42.78 4.35
CA LYS A 21 1.99 42.63 3.36
C LYS A 21 2.50 42.02 2.06
N HIS A 22 3.69 42.40 1.62
CA HIS A 22 4.34 41.83 0.44
C HIS A 22 4.74 40.37 0.66
N LEU A 23 5.32 40.03 1.82
CA LEU A 23 5.65 38.64 2.19
C LEU A 23 4.38 37.79 2.35
N LYS A 24 3.29 38.33 2.91
CA LYS A 24 1.99 37.65 2.94
C LYS A 24 1.41 37.47 1.55
N HIS A 25 1.58 38.44 0.65
CA HIS A 25 1.17 38.31 -0.74
C HIS A 25 2.03 37.29 -1.49
N ILE A 26 3.34 37.25 -1.26
CA ILE A 26 4.25 36.23 -1.80
C ILE A 26 3.88 34.87 -1.24
N ALA A 27 3.71 34.71 0.08
CA ALA A 27 3.30 33.44 0.69
C ALA A 27 1.90 33.01 0.22
N SER A 28 0.98 33.95 0.03
CA SER A 28 -0.33 33.68 -0.56
C SER A 28 -0.17 33.28 -2.02
N GLN A 29 0.72 33.91 -2.79
CA GLN A 29 1.04 33.55 -4.16
C GLN A 29 1.82 32.23 -4.28
N GLU A 30 2.66 31.86 -3.31
CA GLU A 30 3.35 30.57 -3.21
C GLU A 30 2.38 29.47 -2.77
N SER A 31 1.35 29.81 -1.98
CA SER A 31 0.22 28.91 -1.73
C SER A 31 -0.76 28.82 -2.92
N ILE A 32 -0.70 29.78 -3.86
CA ILE A 32 -1.47 29.84 -5.12
C ILE A 32 -0.61 29.39 -6.33
N VAL A 33 0.70 29.17 -6.16
CA VAL A 33 1.41 28.22 -7.03
C VAL A 33 0.67 26.94 -6.76
N GLU A 34 -0.22 26.60 -7.69
CA GLU A 34 -0.91 25.34 -7.72
C GLU A 34 0.10 24.30 -7.27
N ARG A 35 -0.05 23.79 -6.05
CA ARG A 35 0.18 22.37 -5.86
C ARG A 35 -0.83 21.76 -6.82
N LYS A 36 -0.46 21.64 -8.10
CA LYS A 36 -1.18 20.88 -9.09
C LYS A 36 -1.50 19.61 -8.33
N ALA A 37 -2.77 19.42 -7.99
CA ALA A 37 -3.19 18.26 -7.23
C ALA A 37 -2.50 17.09 -7.92
N PRO A 38 -1.69 16.30 -7.20
CA PRO A 38 -0.82 15.32 -7.83
C PRO A 38 -1.66 14.56 -8.85
N ASP A 39 -1.21 14.57 -10.11
CA ASP A 39 -1.99 13.99 -11.18
C ASP A 39 -2.31 12.55 -10.76
N TYR A 40 -3.57 12.16 -10.88
CA TYR A 40 -3.99 10.83 -10.47
C TYR A 40 -3.21 9.75 -11.23
N ASP A 41 -2.79 10.05 -12.46
CA ASP A 41 -1.91 9.19 -13.24
C ASP A 41 -0.48 9.09 -12.64
N ASP A 42 0.11 10.21 -12.19
CA ASP A 42 1.42 10.19 -11.50
C ASP A 42 1.35 9.44 -10.17
N ALA A 43 0.26 9.61 -9.42
CA ALA A 43 0.03 8.89 -8.18
C ALA A 43 -0.11 7.39 -8.43
N LYS A 44 -0.76 6.97 -9.52
CA LYS A 44 -0.83 5.55 -9.93
C LYS A 44 0.54 4.97 -10.28
N LEU A 45 1.43 5.74 -10.91
CA LEU A 45 2.80 5.29 -11.17
C LEU A 45 3.57 5.06 -9.86
N LYS A 46 3.48 6.00 -8.92
CA LYS A 46 4.09 5.86 -7.58
C LYS A 46 3.48 4.70 -6.80
N PHE A 47 2.17 4.53 -6.86
CA PHE A 47 1.45 3.41 -6.26
C PHE A 47 2.01 2.08 -6.76
N ARG A 48 2.16 1.92 -8.09
CA ARG A 48 2.74 0.69 -8.67
C ARG A 48 4.16 0.43 -8.18
N ALA A 49 4.99 1.47 -8.07
CA ALA A 49 6.35 1.36 -7.55
C ALA A 49 6.40 0.97 -6.07
N LEU A 50 5.42 1.39 -5.26
CA LEU A 50 5.30 0.98 -3.86
C LEU A 50 4.80 -0.47 -3.75
N VAL A 51 3.85 -0.87 -4.60
CA VAL A 51 3.36 -2.26 -4.67
C VAL A 51 4.48 -3.23 -5.04
N THR A 52 5.36 -2.90 -5.98
CA THR A 52 6.51 -3.76 -6.32
C THR A 52 7.52 -3.86 -5.18
N GLN A 53 7.60 -2.86 -4.33
CA GLN A 53 8.42 -2.86 -3.11
C GLN A 53 7.70 -3.49 -1.91
N ALA A 54 6.51 -4.08 -2.10
CA ALA A 54 5.67 -4.62 -1.04
C ALA A 54 5.31 -3.60 0.09
N LYS A 55 5.34 -2.30 -0.23
CA LYS A 55 5.03 -1.19 0.69
C LYS A 55 3.54 -0.83 0.61
N TYR A 56 2.68 -1.76 0.99
CA TYR A 56 1.23 -1.63 0.77
C TYR A 56 0.57 -0.56 1.64
N THR A 57 1.03 -0.33 2.88
CA THR A 57 0.52 0.77 3.73
C THR A 57 0.81 2.14 3.10
N GLU A 58 2.06 2.38 2.70
CA GLU A 58 2.47 3.63 2.03
C GLU A 58 1.68 3.83 0.72
N ALA A 59 1.42 2.74 -0.01
CA ALA A 59 0.64 2.78 -1.25
C ALA A 59 -0.82 3.18 -1.01
N SER A 60 -1.46 2.69 0.05
CA SER A 60 -2.85 3.05 0.36
C SER A 60 -2.98 4.47 0.92
N GLU A 61 -2.03 4.90 1.76
CA GLU A 61 -1.96 6.28 2.28
C GLU A 61 -1.79 7.30 1.15
N LEU A 62 -0.88 7.04 0.21
CA LEU A 62 -0.67 7.89 -0.97
C LEU A 62 -1.96 8.16 -1.73
N LEU A 63 -2.83 7.16 -1.85
CA LEU A 63 -4.12 7.29 -2.54
C LEU A 63 -5.18 7.99 -1.68
N ARG A 64 -5.21 7.76 -0.36
CA ARG A 64 -6.20 8.38 0.55
C ARG A 64 -6.09 9.90 0.58
N ASP A 65 -4.88 10.43 0.53
CA ASP A 65 -4.62 11.87 0.60
C ASP A 65 -5.01 12.62 -0.69
N MET A 66 -5.43 11.90 -1.74
CA MET A 66 -5.80 12.50 -3.01
C MET A 66 -7.24 13.02 -3.04
N VAL A 67 -7.37 14.29 -3.42
CA VAL A 67 -8.65 14.90 -3.77
C VAL A 67 -8.95 14.60 -5.23
N ILE A 68 -9.86 13.65 -5.44
CA ILE A 68 -10.31 13.26 -6.79
C ILE A 68 -11.68 13.87 -7.05
N ASN A 69 -11.85 14.50 -8.22
CA ASN A 69 -13.13 15.12 -8.61
C ASN A 69 -13.98 14.23 -9.51
N LYS A 70 -13.36 13.36 -10.31
CA LYS A 70 -14.05 12.44 -11.23
C LYS A 70 -14.54 11.21 -10.47
N LYS A 71 -15.82 10.85 -10.64
CA LYS A 71 -16.43 9.70 -9.95
C LYS A 71 -15.69 8.39 -10.22
N HIS A 72 -15.39 8.11 -11.48
CA HIS A 72 -14.65 6.91 -11.88
C HIS A 72 -13.32 6.76 -11.14
N ASP A 73 -12.55 7.85 -11.06
CA ASP A 73 -11.23 7.84 -10.43
C ASP A 73 -11.34 7.65 -8.91
N LYS A 74 -12.46 8.06 -8.29
CA LYS A 74 -12.76 7.73 -6.89
C LYS A 74 -13.00 6.24 -6.71
N ASP A 75 -13.83 5.64 -7.57
CA ASP A 75 -14.14 4.20 -7.51
C ASP A 75 -12.86 3.36 -7.72
N GLU A 76 -12.00 3.75 -8.67
CA GLU A 76 -10.71 3.11 -8.91
C GLU A 76 -9.77 3.25 -7.70
N ARG A 77 -9.67 4.47 -7.13
CA ARG A 77 -8.86 4.74 -5.94
C ARG A 77 -9.29 3.90 -4.76
N ASP A 78 -10.59 3.88 -4.46
CA ASP A 78 -11.14 3.14 -3.31
C ASP A 78 -10.90 1.62 -3.47
N SER A 79 -10.96 1.13 -4.70
CA SER A 79 -10.65 -0.26 -5.06
C SER A 79 -9.16 -0.59 -4.85
N LEU A 80 -8.25 0.30 -5.26
CA LEU A 80 -6.80 0.14 -5.06
C LEU A 80 -6.41 0.22 -3.58
N ILE A 81 -7.06 1.09 -2.80
CA ILE A 81 -6.89 1.16 -1.33
C ILE A 81 -7.32 -0.16 -0.70
N TYR A 82 -8.52 -0.66 -1.03
CA TYR A 82 -9.01 -1.93 -0.51
C TYR A 82 -8.07 -3.10 -0.80
N LEU A 83 -7.56 -3.21 -2.03
CA LEU A 83 -6.61 -4.25 -2.40
C LEU A 83 -5.31 -4.14 -1.59
N SER A 84 -4.81 -2.92 -1.41
CA SER A 84 -3.54 -2.66 -0.72
C SER A 84 -3.64 -2.91 0.78
N ASP A 85 -4.70 -2.43 1.43
CA ASP A 85 -4.94 -2.68 2.87
C ASP A 85 -5.10 -4.18 3.16
N SER A 86 -5.79 -4.89 2.26
CA SER A 86 -5.98 -6.34 2.39
C SER A 86 -4.66 -7.11 2.19
N ALA A 87 -3.82 -6.68 1.25
CA ALA A 87 -2.50 -7.26 1.01
C ALA A 87 -1.48 -6.92 2.12
N ASP A 88 -1.57 -5.73 2.72
CA ASP A 88 -0.77 -5.37 3.89
C ASP A 88 -1.12 -6.25 5.09
N THR A 89 -2.42 -6.37 5.38
CA THR A 89 -2.93 -7.22 6.47
C THR A 89 -2.53 -8.68 6.26
N PHE A 90 -2.52 -9.16 5.01
CA PHE A 90 -2.04 -10.49 4.65
C PHE A 90 -0.58 -10.70 5.10
N LEU A 91 0.33 -9.79 4.75
CA LEU A 91 1.74 -9.92 5.10
C LEU A 91 1.96 -9.83 6.61
N LYS A 92 1.31 -8.88 7.30
CA LYS A 92 1.38 -8.76 8.77
C LYS A 92 0.89 -10.03 9.47
N THR A 93 -0.21 -10.61 9.00
CA THR A 93 -0.75 -11.87 9.54
C THR A 93 0.23 -13.02 9.35
N LEU A 94 0.97 -13.06 8.24
CA LEU A 94 2.01 -14.06 8.03
C LEU A 94 3.20 -13.83 8.96
N GLU A 95 3.64 -12.58 9.13
CA GLU A 95 4.71 -12.23 10.06
C GLU A 95 4.39 -12.68 11.49
N GLU A 96 3.15 -12.53 11.95
CA GLU A 96 2.74 -12.95 13.31
C GLU A 96 2.72 -14.47 13.50
N VAL A 97 2.37 -15.22 12.45
CA VAL A 97 2.11 -16.67 12.57
C VAL A 97 3.36 -17.50 12.27
N ILE A 98 4.23 -17.04 11.36
CA ILE A 98 5.44 -17.76 10.94
C ILE A 98 6.35 -18.23 12.10
N PRO A 99 6.64 -17.40 13.12
CA PRO A 99 7.50 -17.81 14.24
C PRO A 99 7.00 -19.04 14.99
N ASN A 100 5.68 -19.25 15.01
CA ASN A 100 5.04 -20.31 15.79
C ASN A 100 4.89 -21.63 15.03
N VAL A 101 5.00 -21.61 13.69
CA VAL A 101 4.64 -22.77 12.85
C VAL A 101 5.89 -23.52 12.32
N GLY A 102 7.09 -22.96 12.46
CA GLY A 102 8.34 -23.68 12.13
C GLY A 102 8.37 -24.21 10.69
N VAL A 103 7.98 -23.36 9.74
CA VAL A 103 7.65 -23.77 8.38
C VAL A 103 8.90 -24.10 7.55
N LYS A 104 9.11 -25.39 7.24
CA LYS A 104 10.07 -25.86 6.23
C LYS A 104 9.41 -25.77 4.84
N ILE A 105 9.82 -24.81 4.02
CA ILE A 105 9.35 -24.62 2.64
C ILE A 105 10.56 -24.29 1.76
N ASP A 106 10.60 -24.90 0.58
CA ASP A 106 11.46 -24.44 -0.51
C ASP A 106 10.89 -23.13 -1.06
N LEU A 107 11.51 -22.01 -0.67
CA LEU A 107 11.13 -20.68 -1.13
C LEU A 107 12.03 -20.27 -2.28
N VAL A 108 11.45 -19.60 -3.26
CA VAL A 108 12.18 -19.02 -4.38
C VAL A 108 12.12 -17.50 -4.28
N GLY A 109 13.28 -16.84 -4.22
CA GLY A 109 13.38 -15.40 -4.36
C GLY A 109 13.06 -14.95 -5.79
N ASN A 110 12.76 -13.66 -5.97
CA ASN A 110 12.61 -13.07 -7.30
C ASN A 110 13.90 -13.22 -8.15
N ASP A 111 15.04 -13.28 -7.48
CA ASP A 111 16.37 -13.46 -8.10
C ASP A 111 16.68 -14.93 -8.43
N GLY A 112 15.73 -15.86 -8.19
CA GLY A 112 15.90 -17.29 -8.42
C GLY A 112 16.63 -18.04 -7.29
N GLU A 113 17.11 -17.33 -6.26
CA GLU A 113 17.69 -17.95 -5.06
C GLU A 113 16.68 -18.86 -4.36
N LYS A 114 17.17 -20.01 -3.87
CA LYS A 114 16.35 -21.00 -3.15
C LYS A 114 16.70 -20.98 -1.66
N TYR A 115 15.68 -20.91 -0.82
CA TYR A 115 15.80 -21.00 0.63
C TYR A 115 15.07 -22.24 1.13
N GLN A 116 15.64 -22.93 2.12
CA GLN A 116 15.14 -24.23 2.57
C GLN A 116 14.21 -24.12 3.79
N ARG A 117 14.37 -23.07 4.59
CA ARG A 117 13.65 -22.91 5.86
C ARG A 117 13.44 -21.46 6.21
N ILE A 118 12.30 -21.18 6.84
CA ILE A 118 12.03 -19.92 7.50
C ILE A 118 12.51 -20.03 8.95
N ALA A 119 13.50 -19.23 9.33
CA ALA A 119 14.05 -19.21 10.68
C ALA A 119 13.21 -18.32 11.59
N ASN A 120 12.86 -17.11 11.12
CA ASN A 120 12.05 -16.16 11.86
C ASN A 120 11.35 -15.16 10.92
N SER A 121 10.42 -14.35 11.43
CA SER A 121 9.84 -13.20 10.74
C SER A 121 10.28 -11.89 11.42
N LYS A 122 10.33 -10.81 10.65
CA LYS A 122 10.50 -9.45 11.16
C LYS A 122 9.65 -8.53 10.29
N SER A 123 9.23 -7.39 10.83
CA SER A 123 8.46 -6.41 10.06
C SER A 123 9.11 -6.11 8.70
N GLY A 124 8.37 -6.34 7.62
CA GLY A 124 8.80 -6.11 6.24
C GLY A 124 9.52 -7.27 5.56
N GLY A 125 9.66 -8.44 6.21
CA GLY A 125 10.27 -9.61 5.56
C GLY A 125 10.47 -10.84 6.45
N LEU A 126 11.29 -11.76 5.97
CA LEU A 126 11.57 -13.03 6.64
C LEU A 126 13.06 -13.23 6.82
N THR A 127 13.43 -13.88 7.92
CA THR A 127 14.79 -14.42 8.08
C THR A 127 14.76 -15.85 7.55
N LEU A 128 15.47 -16.08 6.45
CA LEU A 128 15.49 -17.33 5.72
C LEU A 128 16.85 -18.01 5.88
N GLN A 129 16.83 -19.34 6.01
CA GLN A 129 18.03 -20.16 6.02
C GLN A 129 18.37 -20.61 4.60
N GLY A 130 19.48 -20.11 4.09
CA GLY A 130 20.08 -20.50 2.82
C GLY A 130 21.39 -21.29 3.02
N ALA A 131 22.11 -21.53 1.93
CA ALA A 131 23.38 -22.28 1.97
C ALA A 131 24.49 -21.58 2.77
N ALA A 132 24.47 -20.24 2.80
CA ALA A 132 25.46 -19.41 3.50
C ALA A 132 25.09 -19.06 4.95
N GLY A 133 23.95 -19.55 5.46
CA GLY A 133 23.44 -19.23 6.79
C GLY A 133 22.07 -18.55 6.76
N GLU A 134 21.73 -17.86 7.86
CA GLU A 134 20.49 -17.11 8.00
C GLU A 134 20.63 -15.69 7.45
N THR A 135 19.75 -15.31 6.53
CA THR A 135 19.74 -13.99 5.89
C THR A 135 18.35 -13.37 5.98
N PHE A 136 18.27 -12.08 6.29
CA PHE A 136 17.02 -11.33 6.21
C PHE A 136 16.69 -10.98 4.75
N VAL A 137 15.51 -11.39 4.31
CA VAL A 137 15.00 -11.19 2.95
C VAL A 137 13.70 -10.39 3.02
N PRO A 138 13.67 -9.16 2.46
CA PRO A 138 12.45 -8.37 2.37
C PRO A 138 11.37 -9.06 1.54
N TRP A 139 10.09 -8.82 1.83
CA TRP A 139 8.98 -9.40 1.07
C TRP A 139 9.06 -9.11 -0.43
N ALA A 140 9.53 -7.92 -0.82
CA ALA A 140 9.73 -7.53 -2.22
C ALA A 140 10.72 -8.41 -2.99
N ARG A 141 11.61 -9.14 -2.30
CA ARG A 141 12.58 -10.07 -2.90
C ARG A 141 12.10 -11.51 -2.91
N ILE A 142 10.97 -11.82 -2.27
CA ILE A 142 10.40 -13.16 -2.25
C ILE A 142 9.38 -13.27 -3.39
N SER A 143 9.40 -14.39 -4.12
CA SER A 143 8.41 -14.58 -5.18
C SER A 143 6.98 -14.63 -4.61
N PRO A 144 6.01 -13.93 -5.21
CA PRO A 144 4.63 -13.92 -4.72
C PRO A 144 4.01 -15.32 -4.60
N SER A 145 4.40 -16.24 -5.48
CA SER A 145 4.00 -17.66 -5.42
C SER A 145 4.51 -18.37 -4.16
N SER A 146 5.74 -18.07 -3.75
CA SER A 146 6.32 -18.59 -2.51
C SER A 146 5.57 -18.04 -1.30
N VAL A 147 5.25 -16.73 -1.28
CA VAL A 147 4.45 -16.12 -0.20
C VAL A 147 3.08 -16.79 -0.05
N LEU A 148 2.37 -17.04 -1.16
CA LEU A 148 1.09 -17.77 -1.11
C LEU A 148 1.26 -19.22 -0.63
N SER A 149 2.38 -19.87 -0.96
CA SER A 149 2.68 -21.23 -0.50
C SER A 149 2.92 -21.26 1.03
N ILE A 150 3.56 -20.23 1.58
CA ILE A 150 3.68 -20.04 3.03
C ILE A 150 2.29 -19.93 3.65
N HIS A 151 1.42 -19.08 3.11
CA HIS A 151 0.05 -18.93 3.60
C HIS A 151 -0.74 -20.25 3.57
N GLN A 152 -0.62 -21.04 2.50
CA GLN A 152 -1.28 -22.35 2.39
C GLN A 152 -0.81 -23.36 3.45
N ARG A 153 0.48 -23.31 3.85
CA ARG A 153 0.99 -24.20 4.91
C ARG A 153 0.74 -23.67 6.31
N ALA A 154 0.78 -22.36 6.50
CA ALA A 154 0.57 -21.72 7.79
C ALA A 154 -0.88 -21.81 8.28
N PHE A 155 -1.84 -21.89 7.35
CA PHE A 155 -3.26 -21.93 7.69
C PHE A 155 -3.95 -23.11 7.02
N SER A 156 -4.70 -23.89 7.81
CA SER A 156 -5.72 -24.79 7.26
C SER A 156 -6.79 -23.94 6.57
N GLN A 157 -6.82 -23.95 5.24
CA GLN A 157 -7.71 -23.12 4.44
C GLN A 157 -9.15 -23.66 4.50
N THR A 158 -9.95 -23.15 5.44
CA THR A 158 -11.38 -23.50 5.54
C THR A 158 -12.24 -22.30 5.17
N LEU A 159 -13.00 -22.40 4.08
CA LEU A 159 -13.97 -21.38 3.69
C LEU A 159 -15.27 -21.45 4.50
N SER A 160 -15.40 -22.45 5.37
CA SER A 160 -16.55 -22.63 6.28
C SER A 160 -16.53 -21.66 7.46
N THR A 161 -15.40 -20.99 7.73
CA THR A 161 -15.28 -20.07 8.87
C THR A 161 -15.10 -18.62 8.39
N PRO A 162 -15.66 -17.62 9.10
CA PRO A 162 -15.45 -16.22 8.76
C PRO A 162 -13.98 -15.80 8.75
N VAL A 163 -13.16 -16.38 9.63
CA VAL A 163 -11.71 -16.11 9.71
C VAL A 163 -11.00 -16.66 8.47
N GLY A 164 -11.29 -17.90 8.07
CA GLY A 164 -10.70 -18.50 6.87
C GLY A 164 -11.13 -17.79 5.59
N GLN A 165 -12.39 -17.33 5.51
CA GLN A 165 -12.86 -16.49 4.42
C GLN A 165 -12.10 -15.16 4.32
N ARG A 166 -11.93 -14.44 5.45
CA ARG A 166 -11.18 -13.17 5.49
C ARG A 166 -9.71 -13.35 5.08
N ARG A 167 -9.04 -14.39 5.57
CA ARG A 167 -7.66 -14.70 5.18
C ARG A 167 -7.54 -15.04 3.69
N THR A 168 -8.53 -15.74 3.15
CA THR A 168 -8.59 -16.04 1.72
C THR A 168 -8.78 -14.77 0.89
N GLU A 169 -9.67 -13.85 1.32
CA GLU A 169 -9.85 -12.53 0.69
C GLU A 169 -8.55 -11.73 0.66
N GLN A 170 -7.82 -11.69 1.77
CA GLN A 170 -6.51 -11.05 1.88
C GLN A 170 -5.48 -11.65 0.91
N ALA A 171 -5.41 -12.98 0.82
CA ALA A 171 -4.53 -13.69 -0.10
C ALA A 171 -4.89 -13.42 -1.58
N ILE A 172 -6.19 -13.32 -1.91
CA ILE A 172 -6.66 -12.96 -3.26
C ILE A 172 -6.21 -11.55 -3.63
N CYS A 173 -6.36 -10.58 -2.73
CA CYS A 173 -5.96 -9.20 -2.97
C CYS A 173 -4.44 -9.09 -3.19
N PHE A 174 -3.65 -9.78 -2.37
CA PHE A 174 -2.20 -9.88 -2.55
C PHE A 174 -1.83 -10.50 -3.90
N ALA A 175 -2.46 -11.63 -4.27
CA ALA A 175 -2.22 -12.31 -5.54
C ALA A 175 -2.56 -11.41 -6.74
N TRP A 176 -3.61 -10.60 -6.63
CA TRP A 176 -4.01 -9.67 -7.66
C TRP A 176 -2.95 -8.56 -7.87
N LEU A 177 -2.55 -7.89 -6.78
CA LEU A 177 -1.58 -6.79 -6.84
C LEU A 177 -0.19 -7.23 -7.30
N THR A 178 0.18 -8.47 -7.03
CA THR A 178 1.48 -9.03 -7.45
C THR A 178 1.46 -9.63 -8.86
N GLY A 179 0.37 -9.44 -9.61
CA GLY A 179 0.26 -9.84 -11.01
C GLY A 179 -0.16 -11.30 -11.22
N MET A 180 -0.41 -12.08 -10.17
CA MET A 180 -0.94 -13.44 -10.26
C MET A 180 -2.47 -13.45 -10.48
N LYS A 181 -2.93 -12.67 -11.47
CA LYS A 181 -4.35 -12.38 -11.72
C LYS A 181 -5.20 -13.64 -11.90
N ASP A 182 -4.72 -14.63 -12.65
CA ASP A 182 -5.50 -15.85 -12.91
C ASP A 182 -5.76 -16.66 -11.64
N LYS A 183 -4.72 -16.79 -10.79
CA LYS A 183 -4.87 -17.45 -9.48
C LYS A 183 -5.82 -16.66 -8.58
N ALA A 184 -5.71 -15.33 -8.58
CA ALA A 184 -6.60 -14.46 -7.81
C ALA A 184 -8.06 -14.61 -8.26
N LYS A 185 -8.35 -14.58 -9.57
CA LYS A 185 -9.72 -14.75 -10.11
C LYS A 185 -10.31 -16.11 -9.77
N LEU A 186 -9.52 -17.18 -9.93
CA LEU A 186 -10.00 -18.53 -9.60
C LEU A 186 -10.35 -18.67 -8.11
N ALA A 187 -9.49 -18.15 -7.23
CA ALA A 187 -9.74 -18.17 -5.79
C ALA A 187 -10.92 -17.24 -5.40
N ALA A 188 -11.04 -16.09 -6.05
CA ALA A 188 -12.15 -15.16 -5.86
C ALA A 188 -13.49 -15.80 -6.25
N GLY A 189 -13.56 -16.53 -7.36
CA GLY A 189 -14.77 -17.26 -7.74
C GLY A 189 -15.23 -18.24 -6.67
N LYS A 190 -14.30 -19.00 -6.08
CA LYS A 190 -14.62 -19.93 -4.97
C LYS A 190 -15.12 -19.19 -3.73
N LEU A 191 -14.40 -18.15 -3.29
CA LEU A 191 -14.79 -17.38 -2.10
C LEU A 191 -16.10 -16.62 -2.32
N ALA A 192 -16.35 -16.12 -3.52
CA ALA A 192 -17.57 -15.42 -3.87
C ALA A 192 -18.81 -16.30 -3.75
N ASN A 193 -18.69 -17.61 -4.00
CA ASN A 193 -19.79 -18.56 -3.80
C ASN A 193 -20.19 -18.68 -2.33
N GLU A 194 -19.19 -18.71 -1.44
CA GLU A 194 -19.38 -18.86 0.01
C GLU A 194 -19.69 -17.53 0.74
N ASN A 195 -19.25 -16.39 0.19
CA ASN A 195 -19.37 -15.09 0.85
C ASN A 195 -19.94 -14.01 -0.09
N ARG A 196 -21.23 -13.70 0.11
CA ARG A 196 -21.95 -12.69 -0.68
C ARG A 196 -21.39 -11.27 -0.51
N ASN A 197 -20.87 -10.93 0.66
CA ASN A 197 -20.31 -9.60 0.92
C ASN A 197 -18.98 -9.42 0.18
N PHE A 198 -18.12 -10.44 0.22
CA PHE A 198 -16.91 -10.48 -0.60
C PHE A 198 -17.25 -10.38 -2.08
N ARG A 199 -18.22 -11.18 -2.59
CA ARG A 199 -18.66 -11.11 -3.99
C ARG A 199 -19.01 -9.69 -4.44
N LYS A 200 -19.77 -8.95 -3.62
CA LYS A 200 -20.14 -7.56 -3.91
C LYS A 200 -18.90 -6.66 -3.98
N ARG A 201 -18.01 -6.74 -2.98
CA ARG A 201 -16.76 -5.94 -2.95
C ARG A 201 -15.87 -6.27 -4.14
N TRP A 202 -15.67 -7.55 -4.43
CA TRP A 202 -14.83 -8.02 -5.53
C TRP A 202 -15.37 -7.55 -6.88
N ASN A 203 -16.67 -7.73 -7.15
CA ASN A 203 -17.27 -7.27 -8.39
C ASN A 203 -17.16 -5.75 -8.56
N TYR A 204 -17.39 -4.98 -7.50
CA TYR A 204 -17.19 -3.52 -7.51
C TYR A 204 -15.74 -3.16 -7.81
N THR A 205 -14.79 -3.82 -7.14
CA THR A 205 -13.33 -3.62 -7.34
C THR A 205 -12.94 -3.89 -8.78
N MET A 206 -13.38 -5.02 -9.35
CA MET A 206 -13.05 -5.41 -10.72
C MET A 206 -13.69 -4.47 -11.74
N GLN A 207 -14.94 -4.06 -11.52
CA GLN A 207 -15.62 -3.09 -12.36
C GLN A 207 -14.92 -1.73 -12.37
N ALA A 208 -14.50 -1.23 -11.20
CA ALA A 208 -13.76 0.01 -11.06
C ALA A 208 -12.39 -0.04 -11.78
N LEU A 209 -11.73 -1.21 -11.76
CA LEU A 209 -10.48 -1.46 -12.48
C LEU A 209 -10.68 -1.82 -13.97
N ARG A 210 -11.93 -1.83 -14.46
CA ARG A 210 -12.30 -2.25 -15.83
C ARG A 210 -11.83 -3.67 -16.18
N GLU A 211 -11.84 -4.53 -15.18
CA GLU A 211 -11.41 -5.92 -15.26
C GLU A 211 -12.62 -6.84 -15.19
N LYS A 212 -12.54 -7.98 -15.88
CA LYS A 212 -13.57 -9.02 -15.74
C LYS A 212 -13.39 -9.72 -14.39
N PRO A 213 -14.42 -9.78 -13.54
CA PRO A 213 -14.34 -10.37 -12.21
C PRO A 213 -14.05 -11.86 -12.21
#